data_AF-M1YXR2-F1
#
_entry.id   AF-M1YXR2-F1
#
_cell.length_a   1.000
_cell.length_b   1.000
_cell.length_c   1.000
_cell.angle_alpha   90.00
_cell.angle_beta   90.00
_cell.angle_gamma   90.00
#
_symmetry.space_group_name_H-M   'P 1'
#
loop_
_entity.id
_entity.type
_entity.pdbx_description
1 polymer ?
#
loop_
_entity_poly.entity_id
_entity_poly.type
_entity_poly.pdbx_seq_one_letter_code
_entity_poly.pdbx_strand_id
1 'polypeptide(L)'
;MKTKRMGFILMAVCLLLGWAVGTAAAPPTEEISTEEWILTPGTAASCPHDFILENADTEAVELQLMLGNEPFMIDRIEPKDAKAYGLHHSLSEAMTEGRDVDKDDWATVLHTGEQGSLRMYCMQ
;
A
#
# COMPACT_ATOMS: atom_id res chain seq x y z
N MET A 1 -73.20 15.52 32.56
CA MET A 1 -73.09 15.09 33.97
C MET A 1 -71.76 14.37 34.17
N LYS A 2 -71.04 14.72 35.25
CA LYS A 2 -70.10 13.94 36.11
C LYS A 2 -69.66 12.55 35.56
N THR A 3 -68.37 12.19 35.51
CA THR A 3 -67.42 11.98 36.63
C THR A 3 -65.99 11.74 36.08
N LYS A 4 -64.97 12.47 36.53
CA LYS A 4 -63.90 12.12 37.52
C LYS A 4 -62.69 11.28 37.01
N ARG A 5 -61.55 11.99 36.97
CA ARG A 5 -60.12 11.65 37.25
C ARG A 5 -59.78 10.26 37.84
N MET A 6 -58.67 9.66 37.37
CA MET A 6 -57.59 8.90 38.07
C MET A 6 -56.97 7.90 37.07
N GLY A 7 -55.65 7.68 36.91
CA GLY A 7 -54.40 8.13 37.52
C GLY A 7 -53.28 7.87 36.49
N PHE A 8 -52.29 8.74 36.32
CA PHE A 8 -50.97 8.73 36.97
C PHE A 8 -50.24 7.36 36.97
N ILE A 9 -49.05 7.39 36.35
CA ILE A 9 -47.86 6.54 36.55
C ILE A 9 -47.89 5.19 35.84
N LEU A 10 -47.18 5.08 34.71
CA LEU A 10 -46.09 4.10 34.62
C LEU A 10 -45.11 4.45 33.49
N MET A 11 -43.84 4.47 33.87
CA MET A 11 -42.72 4.01 33.05
C MET A 11 -42.14 4.95 31.98
N ALA A 12 -41.54 6.03 32.49
CA ALA A 12 -40.31 6.57 31.91
C ALA A 12 -39.17 5.54 32.04
N VAL A 13 -38.99 4.66 31.05
CA VAL A 13 -37.77 3.83 30.88
C VAL A 13 -37.57 3.55 29.37
N CYS A 14 -37.11 4.55 28.62
CA CYS A 14 -36.50 4.36 27.30
C CYS A 14 -35.42 5.42 27.03
N LEU A 15 -34.70 5.86 28.07
CA LEU A 15 -33.55 6.76 28.00
C LEU A 15 -32.25 6.01 28.27
N LEU A 16 -32.06 4.86 27.60
CA LEU A 16 -30.82 4.07 27.64
C LEU A 16 -30.51 3.45 26.26
N LEU A 17 -30.55 4.28 25.21
CA LEU A 17 -29.83 4.02 23.96
C LEU A 17 -28.77 5.13 23.90
N GLY A 18 -27.68 5.03 24.67
CA GLY A 18 -26.70 3.97 24.51
C GLY A 18 -25.81 4.38 23.33
N TRP A 19 -24.90 5.31 23.59
CA TRP A 19 -23.89 5.77 22.65
C TRP A 19 -23.05 4.59 22.19
N ALA A 20 -23.34 4.06 21.01
CA ALA A 20 -22.40 3.20 20.31
C ALA A 20 -21.39 4.12 19.61
N VAL A 21 -20.41 4.60 20.38
CA VAL A 21 -19.16 5.09 19.80
C VAL A 21 -18.50 3.87 19.17
N GLY A 22 -18.73 3.69 17.87
CA GLY A 22 -17.97 2.74 17.07
C GLY A 22 -16.54 3.22 17.00
N THR A 23 -15.70 2.80 17.94
CA THR A 23 -14.26 2.82 17.75
C THR A 23 -13.98 1.79 16.67
N ALA A 24 -13.91 2.24 15.41
CA ALA A 24 -13.28 1.46 14.35
C ALA A 24 -11.84 1.24 14.82
N ALA A 25 -11.56 0.03 15.31
CA ALA A 25 -10.19 -0.41 15.51
C ALA A 25 -9.52 -0.29 14.14
N ALA A 26 -8.46 0.51 14.06
CA ALA A 26 -7.59 0.48 12.90
C ALA A 26 -7.16 -0.98 12.70
N PRO A 27 -7.22 -1.52 11.46
CA PRO A 27 -6.75 -2.87 11.21
C PRO A 27 -5.31 -2.99 11.74
N PRO A 28 -4.93 -4.13 12.33
CA PRO A 28 -3.55 -4.33 12.74
C PRO A 28 -2.68 -4.13 11.51
N THR A 29 -1.79 -3.14 11.58
CA THR A 29 -0.65 -3.05 10.66
C THR A 29 0.16 -4.30 10.92
N GLU A 30 -0.01 -5.33 10.08
CA GLU A 30 0.88 -6.48 10.11
C GLU A 30 2.28 -5.92 9.86
N GLU A 31 3.15 -6.00 10.87
CA GLU A 31 4.57 -5.77 10.71
C GLU A 31 5.10 -6.92 9.85
N ILE A 32 4.92 -6.79 8.54
CA ILE A 32 5.68 -7.57 7.58
C ILE A 32 7.13 -7.15 7.84
N SER A 33 7.92 -8.08 8.38
CA SER A 33 9.38 -7.95 8.49
C SER A 33 9.95 -7.93 7.08
N THR A 34 9.80 -6.78 6.44
CA THR A 34 10.15 -6.52 5.06
C THR A 34 11.50 -5.84 5.09
N GLU A 35 12.46 -6.35 4.33
CA GLU A 35 13.72 -5.62 4.16
C GLU A 35 13.38 -4.27 3.52
N GLU A 36 13.73 -3.19 4.20
CA GLU A 36 13.47 -1.82 3.77
C GLU A 36 14.75 -1.24 3.17
N TRP A 37 14.66 -0.74 1.94
CA TRP A 37 15.71 0.06 1.32
C TRP A 37 15.20 1.46 1.00
N ILE A 38 16.05 2.45 1.26
CA ILE A 38 15.79 3.84 0.86
C ILE A 38 16.57 4.11 -0.42
N LEU A 39 15.84 4.41 -1.49
CA LEU A 39 16.36 4.79 -2.79
C LEU A 39 16.34 6.31 -2.92
N THR A 40 17.52 6.89 -3.12
CA THR A 40 17.72 8.30 -3.48
C THR A 40 18.06 8.44 -4.97
N PRO A 41 18.02 9.64 -5.58
CA PRO A 41 18.37 9.86 -6.98
C PRO A 41 19.66 9.18 -7.41
N GLY A 42 19.57 8.34 -8.45
CA GLY A 42 20.70 7.59 -9.01
C GLY A 42 21.07 6.30 -8.28
N THR A 43 20.36 5.93 -7.22
CA THR A 43 20.56 4.65 -6.51
C THR A 43 19.61 3.57 -7.03
N ALA A 44 20.01 2.31 -6.81
CA ALA A 44 19.22 1.15 -7.18
C ALA A 44 19.22 0.10 -6.06
N ALA A 45 18.13 -0.66 -5.99
CA ALA A 45 18.01 -1.83 -5.14
C ALA A 45 17.35 -2.97 -5.91
N SER A 46 17.69 -4.20 -5.53
CA SER A 46 17.17 -5.40 -6.17
C SER A 46 16.36 -6.24 -5.19
N CYS A 47 15.27 -6.83 -5.65
CA CYS A 47 14.38 -7.71 -4.89
C CYS A 47 14.08 -8.98 -5.71
N PRO A 48 14.29 -10.18 -5.15
CA PRO A 48 13.97 -11.46 -5.80
C PRO A 48 12.49 -11.88 -5.65
N HIS A 49 11.65 -11.01 -5.06
CA HIS A 49 10.25 -11.29 -4.76
C HIS A 49 9.37 -10.12 -5.18
N ASP A 50 8.07 -10.21 -4.87
CA ASP A 50 7.15 -9.08 -5.00
C ASP A 50 7.60 -7.94 -4.07
N PHE A 51 7.34 -6.69 -4.46
CA PHE A 51 7.80 -5.55 -3.70
C PHE A 51 6.83 -4.38 -3.76
N ILE A 52 6.91 -3.51 -2.76
CA ILE A 52 6.15 -2.28 -2.66
C ILE A 52 7.11 -1.11 -2.72
N LEU A 53 6.75 -0.09 -3.50
CA LEU A 53 7.43 1.21 -3.54
C LEU A 53 6.53 2.27 -2.94
N GLU A 54 7.00 2.94 -1.90
CA GLU A 54 6.31 4.04 -1.24
C GLU A 54 7.06 5.35 -1.45
N ASN A 55 6.33 6.38 -1.87
CA ASN A 55 6.82 7.75 -1.91
C ASN A 55 6.29 8.52 -0.69
N ALA A 56 7.11 8.60 0.35
CA ALA A 56 6.79 9.34 1.56
C ALA A 56 7.04 10.85 1.44
N ASP A 57 7.49 11.35 0.29
CA ASP A 57 7.84 12.76 0.08
C ASP A 57 6.68 13.60 -0.47
N THR A 58 6.97 14.84 -0.84
CA THR A 58 6.00 15.81 -1.37
C THR A 58 6.06 15.97 -2.89
N GLU A 59 7.07 15.38 -3.53
CA GLU A 59 7.29 15.44 -4.97
C GLU A 59 7.13 14.05 -5.58
N ALA A 60 6.68 13.99 -6.83
CA ALA A 60 6.56 12.72 -7.54
C ALA A 60 7.95 12.18 -7.88
N VAL A 61 8.13 10.87 -7.76
CA VAL A 61 9.41 10.21 -8.04
C VAL A 61 9.29 9.33 -9.27
N GLU A 62 10.21 9.51 -10.21
CA GLU A 62 10.37 8.65 -11.39
C GLU A 62 11.36 7.52 -11.13
N LEU A 63 11.03 6.34 -11.66
CA LEU A 63 11.84 5.15 -11.54
C LEU A 63 11.85 4.34 -12.83
N GLN A 64 12.91 3.55 -12.99
CA GLN A 64 13.00 2.50 -13.99
C GLN A 64 13.04 1.14 -13.30
N LEU A 65 12.15 0.26 -13.70
CA LEU A 65 12.14 -1.14 -13.29
C LEU A 65 12.83 -1.98 -14.35
N MET A 66 13.83 -2.74 -13.92
CA MET A 66 14.52 -3.74 -14.71
C MET A 66 14.18 -5.15 -14.21
N LEU A 67 14.09 -6.11 -15.12
CA LEU A 67 13.95 -7.53 -14.81
C LEU A 67 15.21 -8.23 -15.31
N GLY A 68 15.97 -8.86 -14.41
CA GLY A 68 17.30 -9.36 -14.73
C GLY A 68 18.20 -8.22 -15.20
N ASN A 69 18.64 -8.27 -16.46
CA ASN A 69 19.45 -7.22 -17.10
C ASN A 69 18.68 -6.37 -18.12
N GLU A 70 17.37 -6.60 -18.28
CA GLU A 70 16.55 -5.96 -19.31
C GLU A 70 15.67 -4.84 -18.73
N PRO A 71 15.58 -3.67 -19.38
CA PRO A 71 14.65 -2.62 -18.97
C PRO A 71 13.22 -3.06 -19.24
N PHE A 72 12.39 -3.07 -18.20
CA PHE A 72 11.01 -3.53 -18.30
C PHE A 72 10.04 -2.36 -18.46
N MET A 73 10.02 -1.43 -17.52
CA MET A 73 9.14 -0.26 -17.56
C MET A 73 9.74 0.97 -16.88
N ILE A 74 9.21 2.13 -17.23
CA ILE A 74 9.42 3.39 -16.51
C ILE A 74 8.09 3.74 -15.84
N ASP A 75 8.12 4.08 -14.56
CA ASP A 75 6.94 4.45 -13.79
C ASP A 75 7.19 5.70 -12.95
N ARG A 76 6.11 6.26 -12.41
CA ARG A 76 6.12 7.39 -11.49
C ARG A 76 5.24 7.10 -10.28
N ILE A 77 5.77 7.32 -9.08
CA ILE A 77 5.02 7.23 -7.82
C ILE A 77 4.68 8.65 -7.37
N GLU A 78 3.38 8.94 -7.28
CA GLU A 78 2.90 10.25 -6.83
C GLU A 78 3.22 10.50 -5.35
N PRO A 79 3.25 11.76 -4.90
CA PRO A 79 3.49 12.07 -3.50
C PRO A 79 2.49 11.39 -2.57
N LYS A 80 2.98 10.83 -1.46
CA LYS A 80 2.17 10.12 -0.45
C LYS A 80 1.42 8.90 -0.99
N ASP A 81 1.90 8.33 -2.09
CA ASP A 81 1.34 7.15 -2.71
C ASP A 81 2.27 5.94 -2.56
N ALA A 82 1.71 4.76 -2.73
CA ALA A 82 2.45 3.50 -2.75
C ALA A 82 1.93 2.58 -3.84
N LYS A 83 2.84 1.88 -4.53
CA LYS A 83 2.50 0.90 -5.56
C LYS A 83 3.14 -0.45 -5.25
N ALA A 84 2.36 -1.50 -5.46
CA ALA A 84 2.82 -2.88 -5.38
C ALA A 84 3.16 -3.42 -6.77
N TYR A 85 4.25 -4.18 -6.86
CA TYR A 85 4.74 -4.81 -8.07
C TYR A 85 4.86 -6.32 -7.85
N GLY A 86 4.23 -7.09 -8.73
CA GLY A 86 4.27 -8.55 -8.71
C GLY A 86 5.35 -9.09 -9.64
N LEU A 87 6.50 -9.50 -9.10
CA LEU A 87 7.66 -9.94 -9.87
C LEU A 87 7.33 -11.15 -10.73
N HIS A 88 6.67 -12.16 -10.15
CA HIS A 88 6.33 -13.37 -10.88
C HIS A 88 5.45 -13.09 -12.11
N HIS A 89 4.48 -12.18 -11.95
CA HIS A 89 3.61 -11.78 -13.06
C HIS A 89 4.40 -11.02 -14.13
N SER A 90 5.21 -10.04 -13.74
CA SER A 90 6.02 -9.25 -14.65
C SER A 90 7.05 -10.09 -15.42
N LEU A 91 7.70 -11.07 -14.78
CA LEU A 91 8.60 -12.01 -15.48
C LEU A 91 7.84 -12.86 -16.49
N SER A 92 6.65 -13.37 -16.13
CA SER A 92 5.81 -14.14 -17.04
C SER A 92 5.35 -13.32 -18.26
N GLU A 93 5.00 -12.06 -18.05
CA GLU A 93 4.64 -11.12 -19.10
C GLU A 93 5.84 -10.87 -20.03
N ALA A 94 6.99 -10.51 -19.46
CA ALA A 94 8.22 -10.25 -20.21
C ALA A 94 8.67 -11.46 -21.06
N MET A 95 8.60 -12.69 -20.52
CA MET A 95 8.88 -13.91 -21.28
C MET A 95 7.88 -14.12 -22.43
N THR A 96 6.60 -13.81 -22.21
CA THR A 96 5.57 -13.92 -23.25
C THR A 96 5.77 -12.91 -24.38
N GLU A 97 6.33 -11.74 -24.04
CA GLU A 97 6.77 -10.73 -25.02
C GLU A 97 8.06 -11.12 -25.76
N GLY A 98 8.70 -12.23 -25.40
CA GLY A 98 9.94 -12.70 -26.02
C GLY A 98 11.20 -11.98 -25.55
N ARG A 99 11.15 -11.35 -24.36
CA ARG A 99 12.33 -10.75 -23.73
C ARG A 99 13.25 -11.82 -23.16
N ASP A 100 14.54 -11.50 -23.10
CA ASP A 100 15.58 -12.38 -22.55
C ASP A 100 15.65 -12.25 -21.02
N VAL A 101 14.66 -12.83 -20.35
CA VAL A 101 14.56 -12.88 -18.87
C VAL A 101 14.25 -14.30 -18.41
N ASP A 102 14.73 -14.67 -17.23
CA ASP A 102 14.44 -15.95 -16.57
C ASP A 102 13.33 -15.79 -15.51
N LYS A 103 12.67 -16.89 -15.16
CA LYS A 103 11.65 -16.95 -14.10
C LYS A 103 12.25 -16.78 -12.70
N ASP A 104 13.55 -17.04 -12.57
CA ASP A 104 14.30 -16.86 -11.32
C ASP A 104 15.06 -15.51 -11.27
N ASP A 105 14.86 -14.63 -12.28
CA ASP A 105 15.46 -13.29 -12.29
C ASP A 105 14.87 -12.38 -11.20
N TRP A 106 15.61 -11.32 -10.88
CA TRP A 106 15.23 -10.36 -9.85
C TRP A 106 14.73 -9.05 -10.48
N ALA A 107 13.87 -8.34 -9.75
CA ALA A 107 13.57 -6.95 -10.06
C ALA A 107 14.70 -6.06 -9.57
N THR A 108 15.11 -5.09 -10.38
CA THR A 108 15.96 -3.98 -9.95
C THR A 108 15.24 -2.67 -10.17
N VAL A 109 15.06 -1.90 -9.10
CA VAL A 109 14.43 -0.58 -9.13
C VAL A 109 15.54 0.46 -9.11
N LEU A 110 15.60 1.28 -10.16
CA LEU A 110 16.51 2.42 -10.27
C LEU A 110 15.72 3.72 -10.09
N HIS A 111 16.13 4.56 -9.14
CA HIS A 111 15.55 5.89 -8.98
C HIS A 111 16.11 6.84 -10.04
N THR A 112 15.32 7.15 -11.05
CA THR A 112 15.72 7.99 -12.19
C THR A 112 15.35 9.46 -12.02
N GLY A 113 14.46 9.80 -11.07
CA GLY A 113 14.10 11.17 -10.75
C GLY A 113 15.25 12.00 -10.16
N GLU A 114 15.14 13.33 -10.24
CA GLU A 114 16.15 14.27 -9.73
C GLU A 114 16.04 14.57 -8.23
N GLN A 115 14.87 14.37 -7.64
CA GLN A 115 14.55 14.68 -6.25
C GLN A 115 13.66 13.59 -5.64
N GLY A 116 13.45 13.69 -4.32
CA GLY A 116 12.65 12.74 -3.55
C GLY A 116 13.44 11.50 -3.12
N SER A 117 12.76 10.59 -2.45
CA SER A 117 13.26 9.31 -2.00
C SER A 117 12.12 8.29 -2.03
N LEU A 118 12.44 7.09 -2.48
CA LEU A 118 11.51 5.95 -2.46
C LEU A 118 11.92 4.99 -1.37
N ARG A 119 10.92 4.45 -0.67
CA ARG A 119 11.13 3.28 0.20
C ARG A 119 10.70 2.05 -0.55
N MET A 120 11.59 1.08 -0.66
CA MET A 120 11.31 -0.23 -1.23
C MET A 120 11.17 -1.25 -0.11
N TYR A 121 10.10 -2.03 -0.17
CA TYR A 121 9.81 -3.13 0.74
C TYR A 121 9.74 -4.43 -0.07
N CYS A 122 10.72 -5.33 0.08
CA CYS A 122 10.74 -6.63 -0.59
C CYS A 122 10.04 -7.71 0.25
N MET A 123 8.93 -8.21 -0.26
CA MET A 123 8.01 -9.11 0.43
C MET A 123 8.59 -10.53 0.44
N GLN A 124 8.64 -11.19 1.61
CA GLN A 124 9.14 -12.57 1.74
C GLN A 124 8.03 -13.61 1.56
#